data_AF-O88969-F1
#
_entry.id   AF-O88969-F1
#
_cell.length_a   1.000
_cell.length_b   1.000
_cell.length_c   1.000
_cell.angle_alpha   90.00
_cell.angle_beta   90.00
_cell.angle_gamma   90.00
#
_symmetry.space_group_name_H-M   'P 1'
#
loop_
_entity.id
_entity.type
_entity.pdbx_description
1 polymer ?
#
loop_
_entity_poly.entity_id
_entity_poly.type
_entity_poly.pdbx_seq_one_letter_code
_entity_poly.pdbx_strand_id
1 'polypeptide(L)'
;MTKPLLLSLIFFIIPAALAVDVDQSKNEVKAQRYFGSISISNANVKQCVWFAMKEYNKGSEDKYLFLLDKTLHATLQITDRMEYHIDVQISRSNCRKPLNNTENCIPQKNPKLEKKLSCSFLVGALPWNGEFDLLSKECKDV
;
A
#
# COMPACT_ATOMS: atom_id res chain seq x y z
N MET A 1 -39.06 38.39 -73.48
CA MET A 1 -37.78 37.82 -73.01
C MET A 1 -37.26 38.70 -71.89
N THR A 2 -37.33 38.23 -70.63
CA THR A 2 -36.47 38.60 -69.48
C THR A 2 -37.07 37.92 -68.24
N LYS A 3 -36.45 36.83 -67.78
CA LYS A 3 -36.83 36.12 -66.55
C LYS A 3 -36.15 36.81 -65.35
N PRO A 4 -36.88 37.16 -64.27
CA PRO A 4 -36.29 37.81 -63.10
C PRO A 4 -35.54 36.79 -62.25
N LEU A 5 -34.26 37.07 -62.01
CA LEU A 5 -33.34 36.24 -61.24
C LEU A 5 -33.53 36.57 -59.75
N LEU A 6 -34.37 35.77 -59.10
CA LEU A 6 -34.71 35.85 -57.67
C LEU A 6 -33.51 35.41 -56.82
N LEU A 7 -32.65 36.36 -56.42
CA LEU A 7 -31.60 36.13 -55.42
C LEU A 7 -32.23 36.09 -54.02
N SER A 8 -32.57 34.89 -53.57
CA SER A 8 -33.08 34.63 -52.22
C SER A 8 -31.94 34.81 -51.20
N LEU A 9 -31.90 35.94 -50.48
CA LEU A 9 -31.00 36.15 -49.34
C LEU A 9 -31.43 35.22 -48.18
N ILE A 10 -30.65 34.17 -47.94
CA ILE A 10 -30.81 33.31 -46.76
C ILE A 10 -30.15 34.04 -45.57
N PHE A 11 -30.97 34.58 -44.68
CA PHE A 11 -30.50 35.08 -43.38
C PHE A 11 -30.22 33.89 -42.46
N PHE A 12 -28.94 33.55 -42.28
CA PHE A 12 -28.52 32.65 -41.22
C PHE A 12 -28.67 33.36 -39.87
N ILE A 13 -29.77 33.10 -39.17
CA ILE A 13 -29.93 33.46 -37.76
C ILE A 13 -28.98 32.56 -36.99
N ILE A 14 -27.85 33.09 -36.52
CA ILE A 14 -26.94 32.39 -35.61
C ILE A 14 -27.61 32.37 -34.23
N PRO A 15 -28.04 31.21 -33.70
CA PRO A 15 -28.48 31.14 -32.33
C PRO A 15 -27.26 31.33 -31.45
N ALA A 16 -27.16 32.49 -30.80
CA ALA A 16 -26.19 32.70 -29.74
C ALA A 16 -26.57 31.79 -28.57
N ALA A 17 -26.04 30.57 -28.57
CA ALA A 17 -26.10 29.70 -27.42
C ALA A 17 -25.31 30.37 -26.29
N LEU A 18 -26.01 30.93 -25.31
CA LEU A 18 -25.39 31.32 -24.05
C LEU A 18 -24.99 30.02 -23.35
N ALA A 19 -23.74 29.62 -23.53
CA ALA A 19 -23.13 28.60 -22.70
C ALA A 19 -23.09 29.14 -21.27
N VAL A 20 -24.04 28.70 -20.44
CA VAL A 20 -23.89 28.79 -19.00
C VAL A 20 -22.79 27.82 -18.62
N ASP A 21 -21.61 28.35 -18.27
CA ASP A 21 -20.54 27.59 -17.64
C ASP A 21 -21.08 27.00 -16.33
N VAL A 22 -21.50 25.73 -16.38
CA VAL A 22 -21.75 24.96 -15.18
C VAL A 22 -20.38 24.61 -14.60
N ASP A 23 -19.97 25.38 -13.60
CA ASP A 23 -18.75 25.17 -12.84
C ASP A 23 -18.78 23.78 -12.15
N GLN A 24 -18.27 22.76 -12.85
CA GLN A 24 -18.15 21.39 -12.34
C GLN A 24 -17.08 21.27 -11.23
N SER A 25 -16.31 22.32 -10.93
CA SER A 25 -15.24 22.25 -9.92
C SER A 25 -15.74 22.11 -8.48
N LYS A 26 -17.02 22.42 -8.22
CA LYS A 26 -17.55 22.47 -6.85
C LYS A 26 -17.91 21.11 -6.23
N ASN A 27 -17.93 20.04 -7.02
CA ASN A 27 -18.26 18.69 -6.56
C ASN A 27 -17.04 17.78 -6.35
N GLU A 28 -15.80 18.28 -6.47
CA GLU A 28 -14.66 17.57 -5.90
C GLU A 28 -14.78 17.58 -4.38
N VAL A 29 -15.52 16.61 -3.84
CA VAL A 29 -15.26 16.09 -2.51
C VAL A 29 -13.81 15.63 -2.57
N LYS A 30 -12.89 16.50 -2.16
CA LYS A 30 -11.50 16.14 -1.92
C LYS A 30 -11.57 15.02 -0.91
N ALA A 31 -11.55 13.78 -1.40
CA ALA A 31 -11.52 12.58 -0.58
C ALA A 31 -10.27 12.74 0.27
N GLN A 32 -10.46 13.20 1.50
CA GLN A 32 -9.40 13.45 2.45
C GLN A 32 -8.91 12.07 2.83
N ARG A 33 -8.00 11.52 2.03
CA ARG A 33 -7.38 10.21 2.26
C ARG A 33 -6.76 10.27 3.63
N TYR A 34 -7.34 9.53 4.57
CA TYR A 34 -6.80 9.45 5.91
C TYR A 34 -5.39 8.88 5.79
N PHE A 35 -4.42 9.62 6.34
CA PHE A 35 -3.04 9.22 6.46
C PHE A 35 -2.55 9.67 7.84
N GLY A 36 -2.07 8.74 8.66
CA GLY A 36 -1.61 9.09 9.98
C GLY A 36 -0.88 7.96 10.69
N SER A 37 -0.14 8.33 11.72
CA SER A 37 0.50 7.38 12.64
C SER A 37 -0.55 6.54 13.36
N ILE A 38 -0.31 5.24 13.47
CA ILE A 38 -1.12 4.31 14.24
C ILE A 38 -0.25 3.65 15.31
N SER A 39 -0.83 3.37 16.48
CA SER A 39 -0.08 2.67 17.52
C SER A 39 0.41 1.31 17.05
N ILE A 40 1.69 1.01 17.29
CA ILE A 40 2.25 -0.32 17.06
C ILE A 40 1.59 -1.41 17.92
N SER A 41 0.87 -1.02 18.98
CA SER A 41 0.09 -1.93 19.82
C SER A 41 -1.26 -2.31 19.22
N ASN A 42 -1.69 -1.63 18.14
CA ASN A 42 -2.96 -1.91 17.47
C ASN A 42 -3.01 -3.35 16.94
N ALA A 43 -4.15 -4.01 17.10
CA ALA A 43 -4.31 -5.42 16.73
C ALA A 43 -4.07 -5.68 15.23
N ASN A 44 -4.54 -4.79 14.35
CA ASN A 44 -4.35 -4.92 12.91
C ASN A 44 -2.88 -4.74 12.54
N VAL A 45 -2.17 -3.80 13.19
CA VAL A 45 -0.72 -3.64 12.98
C VAL A 45 0.02 -4.92 13.33
N LYS A 46 -0.30 -5.56 14.47
CA LYS A 46 0.31 -6.84 14.86
C LYS A 46 0.02 -7.96 13.86
N GLN A 47 -1.20 -8.04 13.34
CA GLN A 47 -1.58 -9.00 12.30
C GLN A 47 -0.80 -8.75 11.00
N CYS A 48 -0.71 -7.50 10.55
CA CYS A 48 0.06 -7.11 9.38
C CYS A 48 1.54 -7.45 9.53
N VAL A 49 2.14 -7.19 10.70
CA VAL A 49 3.54 -7.60 10.97
C VAL A 49 3.70 -9.11 10.92
N TRP A 50 2.79 -9.86 11.54
CA TRP A 50 2.84 -11.33 11.51
C TRP A 50 2.76 -11.86 10.06
N PHE A 51 1.83 -11.33 9.27
CA PHE A 51 1.66 -11.68 7.87
C PHE A 51 2.90 -11.32 7.04
N ALA A 52 3.40 -10.09 7.16
CA ALA A 52 4.59 -9.64 6.46
C ALA A 52 5.83 -10.48 6.79
N MET A 53 6.01 -10.87 8.06
CA MET A 53 7.10 -11.76 8.48
C MET A 53 6.99 -13.15 7.89
N LYS A 54 5.77 -13.70 7.75
CA LYS A 54 5.54 -14.98 7.11
C LYS A 54 5.90 -14.91 5.62
N GLU A 55 5.43 -13.90 4.92
CA GLU A 55 5.74 -13.70 3.49
C GLU A 55 7.22 -13.38 3.26
N TYR A 56 7.84 -12.56 4.11
CA TYR A 56 9.29 -12.31 4.08
C TYR A 56 10.09 -13.60 4.22
N ASN A 57 9.78 -14.44 5.20
CA ASN A 57 10.50 -15.68 5.42
C ASN A 57 10.29 -16.69 4.29
N LYS A 58 9.08 -16.76 3.73
CA LYS A 58 8.76 -17.60 2.57
C LYS A 58 9.55 -17.17 1.32
N GLY A 59 9.63 -15.86 1.05
CA GLY A 59 10.26 -15.31 -0.14
C GLY A 59 11.74 -14.94 0.01
N SER A 60 12.32 -15.04 1.20
CA SER A 60 13.75 -14.77 1.42
C SER A 60 14.62 -15.94 0.97
N GLU A 61 15.71 -15.66 0.26
CA GLU A 61 16.70 -16.66 -0.17
C GLU A 61 17.64 -17.11 0.96
N ASP A 62 17.56 -16.46 2.12
CA ASP A 62 18.36 -16.85 3.28
C ASP A 62 18.00 -18.27 3.74
N LYS A 63 19.03 -19.05 4.08
CA LYS A 63 18.89 -20.43 4.59
C LYS A 63 18.23 -20.48 5.96
N TYR A 64 18.25 -19.37 6.69
CA TYR A 64 17.69 -19.24 8.03
C TYR A 64 16.40 -18.42 8.02
N LEU A 65 15.58 -18.65 9.04
CA LEU A 65 14.41 -17.82 9.31
C LEU A 65 14.82 -16.55 10.05
N PHE A 66 14.11 -15.47 9.80
CA PHE A 66 14.20 -14.22 10.55
C PHE A 66 13.06 -14.11 11.56
N LEU A 67 13.38 -13.57 12.72
CA LEU A 67 12.47 -13.26 13.81
C LEU A 67 12.26 -11.75 13.87
N LEU A 68 11.07 -11.35 14.32
CA LEU A 68 10.80 -9.97 14.67
C LEU A 68 11.52 -9.63 15.97
N ASP A 69 12.40 -8.62 15.95
CA ASP A 69 13.00 -8.07 17.17
C ASP A 69 12.08 -7.01 17.78
N LYS A 70 11.65 -6.04 16.96
CA LYS A 70 10.73 -4.98 17.37
C LYS A 70 10.06 -4.30 16.19
N THR A 71 8.84 -3.83 16.42
CA THR A 71 8.17 -2.85 15.56
C THR A 71 8.59 -1.44 15.99
N LEU A 72 9.06 -0.64 15.05
CA LEU A 72 9.56 0.72 15.31
C LEU A 72 8.46 1.75 15.15
N HIS A 73 7.77 1.69 14.01
CA HIS A 73 6.80 2.69 13.60
C HIS A 73 5.74 2.07 12.70
N ALA A 74 4.54 2.64 12.71
CA ALA A 74 3.46 2.25 11.83
C ALA A 74 2.61 3.47 11.43
N THR A 75 2.29 3.56 10.15
CA THR A 75 1.29 4.50 9.63
C THR A 75 0.18 3.71 8.92
N LEU A 76 -1.00 4.32 8.88
CA LEU A 76 -2.16 3.80 8.18
C LEU A 76 -2.60 4.83 7.13
N GLN A 77 -2.76 4.35 5.90
CA GLN A 77 -3.42 5.05 4.82
C GLN A 77 -4.71 4.32 4.43
N ILE A 78 -5.80 5.06 4.22
CA ILE A 78 -7.05 4.49 3.70
C ILE A 78 -7.18 4.80 2.21
N THR A 79 -7.24 3.74 1.41
CA THR A 79 -7.44 3.76 -0.04
C THR A 79 -8.73 2.99 -0.39
N ASP A 80 -8.69 2.10 -1.39
CA ASP A 80 -9.70 1.05 -1.56
C ASP A 80 -9.58 -0.04 -0.46
N ARG A 81 -8.49 -0.01 0.32
CA ARG A 81 -8.19 -0.90 1.45
C ARG A 81 -7.49 -0.16 2.59
N MET A 82 -7.17 -0.88 3.67
CA MET A 82 -6.31 -0.36 4.75
C MET A 82 -4.85 -0.68 4.42
N GLU A 83 -4.05 0.34 4.13
CA GLU A 83 -2.62 0.18 3.84
C GLU A 83 -1.78 0.57 5.06
N TYR A 84 -1.10 -0.42 5.61
CA TYR A 84 -0.20 -0.24 6.75
C TYR A 84 1.23 -0.20 6.27
N HIS A 85 1.90 0.95 6.44
CA HIS A 85 3.34 1.04 6.29
C HIS A 85 4.01 0.84 7.65
N ILE A 86 4.81 -0.20 7.79
CA ILE A 86 5.32 -0.67 9.07
C ILE A 86 6.82 -0.87 8.99
N ASP A 87 7.54 -0.15 9.84
CA ASP A 87 8.99 -0.28 9.99
C ASP A 87 9.31 -1.22 11.15
N VAL A 88 10.14 -2.22 10.89
CA VAL A 88 10.52 -3.26 11.86
C VAL A 88 12.03 -3.50 11.85
N GLN A 89 12.54 -3.99 12.98
CA GLN A 89 13.84 -4.67 13.01
C GLN A 89 13.61 -6.17 13.13
N ILE A 90 14.37 -6.92 12.34
CA ILE A 90 14.33 -8.38 12.31
C ILE A 90 15.75 -8.94 12.45
N SER A 91 15.89 -10.07 13.11
CA SER A 91 17.17 -10.76 13.28
C SER A 91 17.12 -12.17 12.74
N ARG A 92 18.23 -12.64 12.17
CA ARG A 92 18.37 -14.02 11.75
C ARG A 92 18.31 -14.92 12.98
N SER A 93 17.58 -16.02 12.87
CA SER A 93 17.50 -17.06 13.91
C SER A 93 18.49 -18.20 13.69
N ASN A 94 18.51 -19.14 14.62
CA ASN A 94 19.18 -20.42 14.47
C ASN A 94 18.39 -21.46 13.65
N CYS A 95 17.11 -21.24 13.38
CA CYS A 95 16.28 -22.15 12.60
C CYS A 95 16.59 -22.05 11.10
N ARG A 96 16.69 -23.21 10.46
CA ARG A 96 16.84 -23.32 9.00
C ARG A 96 15.47 -23.48 8.33
N LYS A 97 15.40 -23.15 7.04
CA LYS A 97 14.25 -23.45 6.20
C LYS A 97 14.34 -24.89 5.65
N PRO A 98 13.20 -25.59 5.46
CA PRO A 98 11.88 -25.25 5.99
C PRO A 98 11.83 -25.42 7.51
N LEU A 99 10.96 -24.67 8.19
CA LEU A 99 10.78 -24.84 9.64
C LEU A 99 10.24 -26.24 9.95
N ASN A 100 10.86 -26.94 10.89
CA ASN A 100 10.29 -28.15 11.46
C ASN A 100 9.31 -27.78 12.59
N ASN A 101 8.10 -28.36 12.62
CA ASN A 101 7.00 -27.91 13.49
C ASN A 101 7.31 -27.98 15.01
N THR A 102 8.36 -28.68 15.41
CA THR A 102 8.81 -28.83 16.80
C THR A 102 9.95 -27.90 17.20
N GLU A 103 10.51 -27.12 16.28
CA GLU A 103 11.65 -26.25 16.57
C GLU A 103 11.23 -24.87 17.10
N ASN A 104 11.77 -24.51 18.27
CA ASN A 104 11.69 -23.15 18.80
C ASN A 104 12.87 -22.32 18.30
N CYS A 105 12.59 -21.30 17.50
CA CYS A 105 13.61 -20.41 16.95
C CYS A 105 14.03 -19.34 17.95
N ILE A 106 15.33 -19.14 18.09
CA ILE A 106 15.92 -18.06 18.87
C ILE A 106 16.85 -17.22 17.98
N PRO A 107 17.11 -15.94 18.34
CA PRO A 107 18.09 -15.13 17.63
C PRO A 107 19.45 -15.83 17.51
N GLN A 108 20.07 -15.70 16.34
CA GLN A 108 21.36 -16.30 16.03
C GLN A 108 22.45 -15.71 16.93
N LYS A 109 23.21 -16.59 17.60
CA LYS A 109 24.28 -16.20 18.53
C LYS A 109 25.68 -16.32 17.94
N ASN A 110 25.83 -17.05 16.83
CA ASN A 110 27.12 -17.18 16.15
C ASN A 110 27.45 -15.88 15.40
N PRO A 111 28.52 -15.14 15.75
CA PRO A 111 28.84 -13.86 15.12
C PRO A 111 29.10 -13.94 13.61
N LYS A 112 29.51 -15.11 13.09
CA LYS A 112 29.68 -15.30 11.63
C LYS A 112 28.36 -15.45 10.89
N LEU A 113 27.28 -15.75 11.61
CA LEU A 113 25.95 -15.98 11.08
C LEU A 113 24.95 -14.95 11.59
N GLU A 114 25.31 -14.09 12.53
CA GLU A 114 24.40 -13.05 12.98
C GLU A 114 24.08 -12.10 11.81
N LYS A 115 22.84 -11.65 11.75
CA LYS A 115 22.39 -10.70 10.74
C LYS A 115 21.16 -9.99 11.28
N LYS A 116 21.19 -8.67 11.25
CA LYS A 116 20.06 -7.82 11.61
C LYS A 116 19.69 -6.98 10.40
N LEU A 117 18.39 -6.78 10.22
CA LEU A 117 17.84 -6.00 9.14
C LEU A 117 16.85 -4.98 9.70
N SER A 118 16.88 -3.78 9.14
CA SER A 118 15.78 -2.83 9.23
C SER A 118 14.94 -2.99 7.97
N CYS A 119 13.67 -3.28 8.14
CA CYS A 119 12.74 -3.51 7.04
C CYS A 119 11.56 -2.56 7.11
N SER A 120 11.10 -2.12 5.95
CA SER A 120 9.87 -1.38 5.74
C SER A 120 8.92 -2.26 4.93
N PHE A 121 7.73 -2.53 5.48
CA PHE A 121 6.69 -3.32 4.83
C PHE A 121 5.47 -2.45 4.54
N LEU A 122 4.91 -2.58 3.34
CA LEU A 122 3.59 -2.06 3.03
C LEU A 122 2.61 -3.23 2.93
N VAL A 123 1.67 -3.31 3.86
CA VAL A 123 0.66 -4.37 3.90
C VAL A 123 -0.71 -3.77 3.62
N GLY A 124 -1.33 -4.20 2.52
CA GLY A 124 -2.73 -3.91 2.25
C GLY A 124 -3.61 -4.92 2.97
N ALA A 125 -4.66 -4.47 3.64
CA ALA A 125 -5.57 -5.34 4.38
C ALA A 125 -7.03 -4.95 4.16
N LEU A 126 -7.89 -5.97 4.09
CA LEU A 126 -9.34 -5.84 4.23
C LEU A 126 -9.75 -6.67 5.46
N PRO A 127 -9.65 -6.10 6.68
CA PRO A 127 -9.78 -6.88 7.92
C PRO A 127 -11.13 -7.59 8.06
N TRP A 128 -12.21 -7.03 7.50
CA TRP A 128 -13.54 -7.64 7.51
C TRP A 128 -13.64 -8.91 6.66
N ASN A 129 -12.73 -9.10 5.70
CA ASN A 129 -12.62 -10.32 4.90
C ASN A 129 -11.46 -11.24 5.34
N GLY A 130 -10.58 -10.76 6.24
CA GLY A 130 -9.36 -11.48 6.60
C GLY A 130 -8.32 -11.55 5.47
N GLU A 131 -8.38 -10.63 4.51
CA GLU A 131 -7.46 -10.57 3.38
C GLU A 131 -6.29 -9.64 3.70
N PHE A 132 -5.07 -10.09 3.37
CA PHE A 132 -3.82 -9.36 3.57
C PHE A 132 -2.90 -9.58 2.36
N ASP A 133 -2.27 -8.52 1.88
CA ASP A 133 -1.32 -8.53 0.77
C ASP A 133 -0.05 -7.77 1.17
N LEU A 134 1.12 -8.36 0.92
CA LEU A 134 2.40 -7.67 1.09
C LEU A 134 2.68 -6.91 -0.22
N LEU A 135 2.28 -5.64 -0.25
CA LEU A 135 2.36 -4.78 -1.44
C LEU A 135 3.81 -4.40 -1.76
N SER A 136 4.62 -4.15 -0.73
CA SER A 136 6.05 -3.91 -0.89
C SER A 136 6.84 -4.34 0.33
N LYS A 137 8.12 -4.63 0.11
CA LYS A 137 9.10 -4.89 1.16
C LYS A 137 10.46 -4.33 0.76
N GLU A 138 11.08 -3.61 1.67
CA GLU A 138 12.45 -3.15 1.54
C GLU A 138 13.20 -3.47 2.83
N CYS A 139 14.42 -4.01 2.73
CA CYS A 139 15.22 -4.37 3.88
C CYS A 139 16.68 -3.98 3.66
N LYS A 140 17.35 -3.54 4.72
CA LYS A 140 18.76 -3.15 4.73
C LYS A 140 19.45 -3.72 5.96
N ASP A 141 20.73 -4.07 5.82
CA ASP A 141 21.57 -4.50 6.95
C ASP A 141 21.73 -3.37 7.98
N VAL A 142 21.79 -3.74 9.26
CA VAL A 142 21.96 -2.85 10.43
C VAL A 142 23.23 -3.21 11.19
#